data_AF-A0A9D7I4B3-F1
#
_entry.id   AF-A0A9D7I4B3-F1
#
_cell.length_a   1.000
_cell.length_b   1.000
_cell.length_c   1.000
_cell.angle_alpha   90.00
_cell.angle_beta   90.00
_cell.angle_gamma   90.00
#
_symmetry.space_group_name_H-M   'P 1'
#
loop_
_entity.id
_entity.type
_entity.pdbx_description
1 polymer ?
#
loop_
_entity_poly.entity_id
_entity_poly.type
_entity_poly.pdbx_seq_one_letter_code
_entity_poly.pdbx_strand_id
1 'polypeptide(L)'
;MPQIGKNGGACWEHVIDLANRTQTDAWVNVPISASTDYVMQLATMLKNGLDPDLNIYVENSNEVWNTAPGFEQSQYNQAQAAALGIGEHQNHARRTVELAQILKTYLAPDC
;
A
#
# COMPACT_ATOMS: atom_id res chain seq x y z
N MET A 1 -15.60 12.60 -5.31
CA MET A 1 -14.37 11.82 -5.03
C MET A 1 -13.19 12.76 -5.22
N PRO A 2 -12.27 12.90 -4.26
CA PRO A 2 -11.02 13.62 -4.47
C PRO A 2 -10.26 13.03 -5.66
N GLN A 3 -9.56 13.88 -6.42
CA GLN A 3 -8.70 13.46 -7.52
C GLN A 3 -7.57 12.56 -6.98
N ILE A 4 -7.46 11.34 -7.51
CA ILE A 4 -6.39 10.40 -7.17
C ILE A 4 -5.21 10.68 -8.12
N GLY A 5 -4.11 11.21 -7.57
CA GLY A 5 -2.86 11.46 -8.29
C GLY A 5 -2.24 12.81 -7.96
N LYS A 6 -1.21 12.86 -7.09
CA LYS A 6 -0.34 14.04 -6.94
C LYS A 6 0.79 13.94 -7.97
N ASN A 7 1.02 14.99 -8.75
CA ASN A 7 2.09 15.11 -9.76
C ASN A 7 3.52 15.17 -9.17
N GLY A 8 3.76 14.55 -8.02
CA GLY A 8 5.04 14.58 -7.29
C GLY A 8 5.37 13.30 -6.54
N GLY A 9 4.72 12.18 -6.87
CA GLY A 9 5.09 10.87 -6.34
C GLY A 9 6.31 10.29 -7.09
N ALA A 10 7.10 9.46 -6.41
CA ALA A 10 8.10 8.62 -7.06
C ALA A 10 7.40 7.45 -7.76
N CYS A 11 7.87 7.06 -8.94
CA CYS A 11 7.36 5.88 -9.65
C CYS A 11 7.96 4.59 -9.09
N TRP A 12 7.19 3.50 -9.15
CA TRP A 12 7.56 2.21 -8.58
C TRP A 12 8.79 1.60 -9.27
N GLU A 13 8.98 1.87 -10.57
CA GLU A 13 10.16 1.45 -11.34
C GLU A 13 11.45 1.99 -10.73
N HIS A 14 11.44 3.23 -10.22
CA HIS A 14 12.62 3.81 -9.57
C HIS A 14 12.85 3.24 -8.16
N VAL A 15 11.78 2.90 -7.44
CA VAL A 15 11.91 2.19 -6.15
C VAL A 15 12.58 0.83 -6.37
N ILE A 16 12.16 0.11 -7.41
CA ILE A 16 12.72 -1.19 -7.81
C ILE A 16 14.19 -1.03 -8.24
N ASP A 17 14.50 -0.09 -9.15
CA ASP A 17 15.88 0.14 -9.61
C ASP A 17 16.81 0.48 -8.45
N LEU A 18 16.35 1.34 -7.53
CA LEU A 18 17.13 1.73 -6.37
C LEU A 18 17.40 0.55 -5.45
N ALA A 19 16.37 -0.24 -5.12
CA ALA A 19 16.50 -1.43 -4.27
C ALA A 19 17.49 -2.44 -4.87
N ASN A 20 17.35 -2.76 -6.15
CA ASN A 20 18.23 -3.71 -6.85
C ASN A 20 19.68 -3.24 -6.89
N ARG A 21 19.92 -1.96 -7.20
CA ARG A 21 21.28 -1.39 -7.29
C ARG A 21 21.97 -1.26 -5.95
N THR A 22 21.21 -1.06 -4.88
CA THR A 22 21.73 -0.91 -3.52
C THR A 22 21.68 -2.20 -2.71
N GLN A 23 21.09 -3.26 -3.28
CA GLN A 23 20.88 -4.55 -2.61
C GLN A 23 20.23 -4.37 -1.23
N THR A 24 19.19 -3.53 -1.19
CA THR A 24 18.44 -3.20 0.02
C THR A 24 16.99 -3.61 -0.14
N ASP A 25 16.42 -4.21 0.91
CA ASP A 25 15.01 -4.59 0.95
C ASP A 25 14.08 -3.39 0.68
N ALA A 26 12.99 -3.63 -0.04
CA ALA A 26 12.02 -2.60 -0.38
C ALA A 26 10.95 -2.45 0.71
N TRP A 27 10.80 -1.25 1.27
CA TRP A 27 9.64 -0.89 2.11
C TRP A 27 8.71 0.02 1.33
N VAL A 28 7.46 -0.42 1.13
CA VAL A 28 6.45 0.35 0.39
C VAL A 28 5.22 0.65 1.25
N ASN A 29 4.76 1.90 1.20
CA ASN A 29 3.52 2.33 1.84
C ASN A 29 2.39 2.32 0.82
N VAL A 30 1.34 1.53 1.08
CA VAL A 30 0.16 1.44 0.22
C VAL A 30 -0.96 2.28 0.83
N PRO A 31 -1.55 3.25 0.10
CA PRO A 31 -2.64 4.07 0.62
C PRO A 31 -3.85 3.24 1.04
N ILE A 32 -4.51 3.60 2.14
CA ILE A 32 -5.71 2.88 2.61
C ILE A 32 -6.84 2.84 1.56
N SER A 33 -6.88 3.86 0.69
CA SER A 33 -7.83 4.03 -0.41
C SER A 33 -7.48 3.22 -1.67
N ALA A 34 -6.34 2.52 -1.71
CA ALA A 34 -5.92 1.72 -2.86
C ALA A 34 -6.95 0.62 -3.16
N SER A 35 -7.36 0.50 -4.43
CA SER A 35 -8.24 -0.59 -4.85
C SER A 35 -7.51 -1.94 -4.81
N THR A 36 -8.28 -3.03 -4.74
CA THR A 36 -7.74 -4.39 -4.86
C THR A 36 -6.91 -4.54 -6.15
N ASP A 37 -7.42 -4.04 -7.28
CA ASP A 37 -6.73 -4.09 -8.57
C ASP A 37 -5.38 -3.35 -8.54
N TYR A 38 -5.33 -2.16 -7.93
CA TYR A 38 -4.06 -1.44 -7.76
C TYR A 38 -3.05 -2.24 -6.95
N VAL A 39 -3.48 -2.84 -5.82
CA VAL A 39 -2.62 -3.66 -4.96
C VAL A 39 -2.11 -4.88 -5.71
N MET A 40 -2.96 -5.55 -6.49
CA MET A 40 -2.58 -6.72 -7.29
C MET A 40 -1.53 -6.37 -8.35
N GLN A 41 -1.74 -5.28 -9.08
CA GLN A 41 -0.79 -4.83 -10.10
C GLN A 41 0.53 -4.38 -9.48
N LEU A 42 0.49 -3.64 -8.36
CA LEU A 42 1.69 -3.25 -7.61
C LEU A 42 2.47 -4.48 -7.11
N ALA A 43 1.78 -5.45 -6.51
CA ALA A 43 2.42 -6.67 -6.02
C ALA A 43 3.10 -7.45 -7.17
N THR A 44 2.41 -7.59 -8.30
CA THR A 44 2.94 -8.26 -9.50
C THR A 44 4.18 -7.53 -10.03
N MET A 45 4.13 -6.21 -10.08
CA MET A 45 5.25 -5.38 -10.52
C MET A 45 6.46 -5.51 -9.60
N LEU A 46 6.26 -5.46 -8.28
CA LEU A 46 7.34 -5.63 -7.30
C LEU A 46 7.96 -7.03 -7.37
N LYS A 47 7.13 -8.10 -7.41
CA LYS A 47 7.61 -9.48 -7.53
C LYS A 47 8.44 -9.70 -8.80
N ASN A 48 8.01 -9.15 -9.93
CA ASN A 48 8.69 -9.35 -11.21
C ASN A 48 9.92 -8.44 -11.40
N GLY A 49 9.97 -7.31 -10.70
CA GLY A 49 11.01 -6.30 -10.90
C GLY A 49 12.15 -6.35 -9.89
N LEU A 50 11.88 -6.75 -8.64
CA LEU A 50 12.91 -6.83 -7.60
C LEU A 50 13.79 -8.06 -7.78
N ASP A 51 15.05 -7.91 -7.40
CA ASP A 51 15.98 -9.01 -7.22
C ASP A 51 15.36 -10.05 -6.25
N PRO A 52 15.27 -11.34 -6.64
CA PRO A 52 14.57 -12.36 -5.88
C PRO A 52 15.17 -12.63 -4.48
N ASP A 53 16.41 -12.18 -4.23
CA ASP A 53 17.05 -12.29 -2.91
C ASP A 53 16.63 -11.15 -1.95
N LEU A 54 15.89 -10.13 -2.42
CA LEU A 54 15.43 -9.00 -1.62
C LEU A 54 14.03 -9.23 -1.01
N ASN A 55 13.83 -8.72 0.20
CA ASN A 55 12.54 -8.75 0.87
C ASN A 55 11.67 -7.56 0.48
N ILE A 56 10.35 -7.79 0.50
CA ILE A 56 9.33 -6.75 0.29
C ILE A 56 8.55 -6.57 1.58
N TYR A 57 8.68 -5.40 2.20
CA TYR A 57 7.90 -4.96 3.35
C TYR A 57 6.79 -4.02 2.90
N VAL A 58 5.56 -4.29 3.33
CA VAL A 58 4.40 -3.48 2.97
C VAL A 58 3.72 -2.91 4.20
N GLU A 59 3.48 -1.61 4.17
CA GLU A 59 2.77 -0.86 5.19
C GLU A 59 1.38 -0.44 4.69
N ASN A 60 0.36 -0.64 5.51
CA ASN A 60 -1.00 -0.17 5.23
C ASN A 60 -1.19 1.29 5.66
N SER A 61 -0.82 2.21 4.77
CA SER A 61 -1.02 3.65 4.86
C SER A 61 -0.28 4.34 6.01
N ASN A 62 -0.01 5.63 5.86
CA ASN A 62 0.67 6.44 6.88
C ASN A 62 -0.33 7.20 7.75
N GLU A 63 -0.19 7.15 9.08
CA GLU A 63 -0.90 8.02 10.04
C GLU A 63 -2.40 8.24 9.76
N VAL A 64 -3.18 7.18 9.58
CA VAL A 64 -4.63 7.28 9.30
C VAL A 64 -5.45 7.94 10.41
N TRP A 65 -4.84 8.21 11.56
CA TRP A 65 -5.42 8.92 12.69
C TRP A 65 -5.19 10.44 12.62
N ASN A 66 -4.26 10.91 11.77
CA ASN A 66 -3.86 12.31 11.73
C ASN A 66 -4.82 13.12 10.84
N THR A 67 -5.45 14.14 11.41
CA THR A 67 -6.45 14.97 10.74
C THR A 67 -5.91 16.35 10.31
N ALA A 68 -4.61 16.57 10.46
CA ALA A 68 -3.96 17.80 10.00
C ALA A 68 -4.00 17.93 8.45
N PRO A 69 -3.90 19.16 7.90
CA PRO A 69 -3.78 19.36 6.46
C PRO A 69 -2.65 18.52 5.86
N GLY A 70 -2.90 17.82 4.74
CA GLY A 70 -1.94 16.91 4.11
C GLY A 70 -2.06 15.44 4.50
N PHE A 71 -2.94 15.10 5.44
CA PHE A 71 -3.24 13.72 5.86
C PHE A 71 -4.62 13.27 5.37
N GLU A 72 -4.89 13.43 4.07
CA GLU A 72 -6.20 13.12 3.48
C GLU A 72 -6.64 11.65 3.67
N GLN A 73 -5.71 10.72 3.90
CA GLN A 73 -5.98 9.32 4.20
C GLN A 73 -6.79 9.10 5.48
N SER A 74 -6.75 10.01 6.45
CA SER A 74 -7.63 9.93 7.64
C SER A 74 -9.09 10.11 7.27
N GLN A 75 -9.39 11.03 6.34
CA GLN A 75 -10.74 11.26 5.83
C GLN A 75 -11.26 10.02 5.08
N TYR A 76 -10.41 9.33 4.31
CA TYR A 76 -10.78 8.07 3.67
C TYR A 76 -11.08 6.97 4.69
N ASN A 77 -10.25 6.83 5.72
CA ASN A 77 -10.48 5.84 6.77
C ASN A 77 -11.81 6.10 7.51
N GLN A 78 -12.06 7.36 7.88
CA GLN A 78 -13.29 7.81 8.53
C GLN A 78 -14.53 7.55 7.68
N ALA A 79 -14.51 7.96 6.41
CA ALA A 79 -15.64 7.80 5.50
C ALA A 79 -15.99 6.32 5.28
N GLN A 80 -14.97 5.46 5.10
CA GLN A 80 -15.19 4.03 4.93
C GLN A 80 -15.67 3.35 6.22
N ALA A 81 -15.11 3.72 7.37
CA ALA A 81 -15.56 3.23 8.67
C ALA A 81 -17.03 3.59 8.93
N ALA A 82 -17.42 4.84 8.67
CA ALA A 82 -18.80 5.30 8.80
C ALA A 82 -19.76 4.56 7.85
N ALA A 83 -19.37 4.34 6.60
CA ALA A 83 -20.19 3.60 5.62
C ALA A 83 -20.45 2.14 6.04
N LEU A 84 -19.55 1.56 6.84
CA LEU A 84 -19.64 0.19 7.34
C LEU A 84 -20.26 0.10 8.74
N GLY A 85 -20.51 1.23 9.41
CA GLY A 85 -20.99 1.26 10.79
C GLY A 85 -19.96 0.72 11.81
N ILE A 86 -18.66 0.88 11.53
CA ILE A 86 -17.56 0.43 12.40
C ILE A 86 -16.66 1.60 12.84
N GLY A 87 -15.80 1.37 13.83
CA GLY A 87 -14.80 2.35 14.26
C GLY A 87 -13.60 2.46 13.30
N GLU A 88 -12.93 3.61 13.31
CA GLU A 88 -11.78 3.90 12.44
C GLU A 88 -10.63 2.89 12.59
N HIS A 89 -10.31 2.47 13.82
CA HIS A 89 -9.30 1.44 14.08
C HIS A 89 -9.73 0.08 13.52
N GLN A 90 -11.02 -0.24 13.57
CA GLN A 90 -11.55 -1.49 13.02
C GLN A 90 -11.47 -1.48 11.49
N ASN A 91 -11.74 -0.33 10.86
CA ASN A 91 -11.59 -0.21 9.42
C ASN A 91 -10.12 -0.34 8.97
N HIS A 92 -9.20 0.33 9.67
CA HIS A 92 -7.76 0.20 9.38
C HIS A 92 -7.29 -1.25 9.55
N ALA A 93 -7.66 -1.93 10.64
CA ALA A 93 -7.33 -3.34 10.86
C ALA A 93 -7.91 -4.25 9.75
N ARG A 94 -9.19 -4.07 9.38
CA ARG A 94 -9.84 -4.80 8.28
C ARG A 94 -9.07 -4.63 6.97
N ARG A 95 -8.71 -3.39 6.63
CA ARG A 95 -7.93 -3.08 5.41
C ARG A 95 -6.53 -3.67 5.46
N THR A 96 -5.88 -3.70 6.63
CA THR A 96 -4.57 -4.35 6.80
C THR A 96 -4.66 -5.85 6.51
N VAL A 97 -5.70 -6.52 7.01
CA VAL A 97 -5.92 -7.96 6.76
C VAL A 97 -6.19 -8.20 5.26
N GLU A 98 -7.04 -7.40 4.64
CA GLU A 98 -7.34 -7.51 3.20
C GLU A 98 -6.07 -7.32 2.35
N LEU A 99 -5.28 -6.29 2.64
CA LEU A 99 -4.00 -6.03 1.97
C LEU A 99 -3.05 -7.22 2.12
N ALA A 100 -2.88 -7.74 3.34
CA ALA A 100 -2.02 -8.89 3.60
C ALA A 100 -2.47 -10.16 2.87
N GLN A 101 -3.78 -10.41 2.75
CA GLN A 101 -4.32 -11.55 2.01
C GLN A 101 -4.03 -11.47 0.50
N ILE A 102 -4.18 -10.29 -0.09
CA ILE A 102 -3.84 -10.06 -1.50
C ILE A 102 -2.34 -10.28 -1.68
N LEU A 103 -1.50 -9.60 -0.89
CA LEU A 103 -0.05 -9.69 -1.03
C LEU A 103 0.48 -11.11 -0.83
N LYS A 104 -0.09 -11.88 0.09
CA LYS A 104 0.28 -13.29 0.27
C LYS A 104 0.01 -14.12 -0.99
N THR A 105 -1.00 -13.78 -1.77
CA THR A 105 -1.31 -14.46 -3.03
C THR A 105 -0.32 -14.08 -4.13
N TYR A 106 0.05 -12.80 -4.23
CA TYR A 106 0.81 -12.27 -5.37
C TYR A 106 2.32 -12.17 -5.14
N LEU A 107 2.79 -12.10 -3.90
CA LEU A 107 4.21 -12.04 -3.55
C LEU A 107 4.78 -13.39 -3.08
N ALA A 108 3.94 -14.41 -2.88
CA ALA A 108 4.44 -15.73 -2.52
C ALA A 108 5.39 -16.26 -3.62
N PRO A 109 6.44 -17.01 -3.23
CA PRO A 109 7.27 -17.75 -4.19
C PRO A 109 6.39 -18.67 -5.03
N ASP A 110 6.74 -18.85 -6.29
CA ASP A 110 6.08 -19.87 -7.11
C ASP A 110 6.44 -21.26 -6.54
N CYS A 111 5.42 -22.03 -6.17
CA CYS A 111 5.55 -23.36 -5.57
C CYS A 111 6.23 -24.38 -6.49
#